data_AF-A0A6N9ZSH2-F1
#
_entry.id   AF-A0A6N9ZSH2-F1
#
_cell.length_a   1.000
_cell.length_b   1.000
_cell.length_c   1.000
_cell.angle_alpha   90.00
_cell.angle_beta   90.00
_cell.angle_gamma   90.00
#
_symmetry.space_group_name_H-M   'P 1'
#
loop_
_entity.id
_entity.type
_entity.pdbx_description
1 polymer ?
#
loop_
_entity_poly.entity_id
_entity_poly.type
_entity_poly.pdbx_seq_one_letter_code
_entity_poly.pdbx_strand_id
1 'polypeptide(L)' 'MNSPAVSYKNHRFPPQIIARAVWLYFRFPLSLRLVEEMLLERGIVVSYETIRRWGRKFGTAYARQLRRKKP' A
#
# COMPACT_ATOMS: atom_id res chain seq x y z
N MET A 1 -11.03 4.42 20.07
CA MET A 1 -11.21 5.18 18.82
C MET A 1 -10.76 4.34 17.64
N ASN A 2 -11.70 3.62 17.00
CA ASN A 2 -11.44 2.72 15.87
C ASN A 2 -10.82 3.49 14.70
N SER A 3 -9.54 3.24 14.42
CA SER A 3 -9.02 3.51 13.08
C SER A 3 -9.89 2.69 12.11
N PRO A 4 -10.43 3.26 11.02
CA PRO A 4 -11.25 2.48 10.10
C PRO A 4 -10.38 1.31 9.61
N ALA A 5 -10.77 0.09 9.99
CA ALA A 5 -10.08 -1.11 9.58
C ALA A 5 -10.13 -1.15 8.05
N VAL A 6 -8.96 -1.07 7.41
CA VAL A 6 -8.87 -1.08 5.95
C VAL A 6 -9.50 -2.38 5.45
N SER A 7 -10.61 -2.28 4.72
CA SER A 7 -11.29 -3.44 4.14
C SER A 7 -10.67 -3.78 2.79
N TYR A 8 -10.02 -4.94 2.73
CA TYR A 8 -9.39 -5.48 1.52
C TYR A 8 -10.32 -6.39 0.71
N LYS A 9 -11.63 -6.39 0.98
CA LYS A 9 -12.60 -7.21 0.23
C LYS A 9 -12.55 -6.89 -1.28
N ASN A 10 -12.75 -7.92 -2.10
CA ASN A 10 -12.80 -7.87 -3.57
C ASN A 10 -11.49 -7.46 -4.27
N HIS A 11 -10.33 -7.83 -3.72
CA HIS A 11 -9.06 -7.67 -4.43
C HIS A 11 -8.49 -9.05 -4.77
N ARG A 12 -7.91 -9.15 -5.97
CA ARG A 12 -7.21 -10.36 -6.44
C ARG A 12 -5.97 -10.68 -5.60
N PHE A 13 -5.38 -9.68 -4.97
CA PHE A 13 -4.16 -9.81 -4.19
C PHE A 13 -4.45 -9.96 -2.70
N PRO A 14 -3.64 -10.76 -1.97
CA PRO A 14 -3.75 -10.86 -0.53
C PRO A 14 -3.63 -9.48 0.14
N PRO A 15 -4.34 -9.24 1.25
CA PRO A 15 -4.31 -7.96 1.97
C PRO A 15 -2.90 -7.56 2.40
N GLN A 16 -2.04 -8.53 2.69
CA GLN A 16 -0.64 -8.32 3.11
C GLN A 16 0.21 -7.68 1.99
N ILE A 17 -0.04 -8.05 0.73
CA ILE A 17 0.67 -7.49 -0.43
C ILE A 17 0.24 -6.04 -0.67
N ILE A 18 -1.07 -5.81 -0.64
CA ILE A 18 -1.67 -4.48 -0.79
C ILE A 18 -1.15 -3.55 0.32
N ALA A 19 -1.20 -4.02 1.56
CA ALA A 19 -0.69 -3.32 2.73
C ALA A 19 0.78 -2.94 2.58
N ARG A 20 1.62 -3.89 2.14
CA ARG A 20 3.07 -3.65 1.95
C ARG A 20 3.32 -2.63 0.84
N ALA A 21 2.65 -2.75 -0.30
CA ALA A 21 2.81 -1.83 -1.43
C ALA A 21 2.43 -0.39 -1.06
N VAL A 22 1.27 -0.22 -0.41
CA VAL A 22 0.80 1.10 0.05
C VAL A 22 1.73 1.64 1.14
N TRP A 23 2.15 0.81 2.09
CA TRP A 23 3.08 1.24 3.14
C TRP A 23 4.42 1.70 2.57
N LEU A 24 5.02 0.95 1.64
CA LEU A 24 6.28 1.34 0.99
C LEU A 24 6.16 2.68 0.28
N TYR A 25 5.06 2.89 -0.46
CA TYR A 25 4.81 4.13 -1.17
C TYR A 25 4.61 5.35 -0.26
N PHE A 26 3.94 5.20 0.89
CA PHE A 26 3.70 6.32 1.82
C PHE A 26 4.80 6.53 2.86
N ARG A 27 5.63 5.52 3.15
CA ARG A 27 6.66 5.58 4.20
C ARG A 27 8.02 6.07 3.70
N PHE A 28 8.32 5.80 2.44
CA PHE A 28 9.62 6.08 1.81
C PHE A 28 9.42 6.94 0.55
N PRO A 29 10.43 7.73 0.12
CA PRO A 29 10.37 8.50 -1.11
C PRO A 29 10.57 7.61 -2.35
N LEU A 30 9.78 6.55 -2.48
CA LEU A 30 9.86 5.61 -3.60
C LEU A 30 8.91 6.02 -4.72
N SER A 31 9.37 5.87 -5.96
CA SER A 31 8.48 5.95 -7.12
C SER A 31 7.58 4.70 -7.17
N LEU A 32 6.38 4.84 -7.75
CA LEU A 32 5.46 3.71 -7.92
C LEU A 32 6.08 2.59 -8.76
N ARG A 33 6.94 2.95 -9.73
CA ARG A 33 7.71 2.00 -10.56
C ARG A 33 8.69 1.20 -9.72
N LEU A 34 9.39 1.83 -8.78
CA LEU A 34 10.30 1.09 -7.90
C LEU A 34 9.54 0.13 -6.98
N VAL A 35 8.36 0.50 -6.50
CA VAL A 35 7.52 -0.42 -5.71
C VAL A 35 7.02 -1.60 -6.56
N GLU A 36 6.70 -1.37 -7.83
CA GLU A 36 6.38 -2.42 -8.81
C GLU A 36 7.57 -3.40 -8.98
N GLU A 37 8.78 -2.89 -9.22
CA GLU A 37 10.00 -3.71 -9.33
C GLU A 37 10.28 -4.51 -8.05
N MET A 38 10.16 -3.88 -6.87
CA MET A 38 10.37 -4.58 -5.59
C MET A 38 9.37 -5.71 -5.32
N LEU A 39 8.15 -5.60 -5.86
CA LEU A 39 7.16 -6.67 -5.81
C LEU A 39 7.47 -7.74 -6.85
N LEU A 40 7.94 -7.34 -8.04
CA LEU A 40 8.34 -8.24 -9.12
C LEU A 40 9.50 -9.15 -8.68
N GLU A 41 10.51 -8.60 -8.03
CA GLU A 41 11.65 -9.34 -7.43
C GLU A 41 11.20 -10.41 -6.42
N ARG A 42 10.00 -10.25 -5.84
CA ARG A 42 9.38 -11.22 -4.92
C ARG A 42 8.42 -12.19 -5.63
N GLY A 43 8.42 -12.21 -6.95
CA GLY A 43 7.51 -13.01 -7.78
C GLY A 43 6.08 -12.46 -7.85
N ILE A 44 5.84 -11.21 -7.44
CA ILE A 44 4.52 -10.61 -7.39
C ILE A 44 4.37 -9.64 -8.56
N VAL A 45 3.66 -10.08 -9.59
CA VAL A 45 3.40 -9.26 -10.79
C VAL A 45 2.22 -8.31 -10.52
N VAL A 46 2.54 -7.05 -10.22
CA VAL A 46 1.55 -5.97 -9.98
C VAL A 46 1.96 -4.73 -10.76
N SER A 47 1.07 -4.23 -11.61
CA SER A 47 1.31 -2.97 -12.34
C SER A 47 1.37 -1.75 -11.40
N TYR A 48 2.22 -0.76 -11.72
CA TYR A 48 2.28 0.53 -11.04
C TYR A 48 0.91 1.22 -10.92
N GLU A 49 0.03 1.03 -11.90
CA GLU A 49 -1.33 1.59 -11.89
C GLU A 49 -2.19 0.96 -10.79
N THR A 50 -1.99 -0.33 -10.55
CA THR A 50 -2.67 -1.06 -9.47
C THR A 50 -2.21 -0.52 -8.12
N ILE A 51 -0.90 -0.33 -7.94
CA ILE A 51 -0.33 0.29 -6.72
C ILE A 51 -0.89 1.70 -6.54
N ARG A 52 -0.99 2.48 -7.61
CA ARG A 52 -1.59 3.83 -7.57
C ARG A 52 -3.05 3.81 -7.15
N ARG A 53 -3.87 2.87 -7.65
CA ARG A 53 -5.27 2.70 -7.24
C ARG A 53 -5.38 2.32 -5.76
N TRP A 54 -4.53 1.42 -5.28
CA TRP A 54 -4.46 1.09 -3.86
C TRP A 54 -4.04 2.28 -3.02
N GLY A 55 -3.05 3.06 -3.46
CA GLY A 55 -2.63 4.29 -2.78
C GLY A 55 -3.76 5.31 -2.67
N ARG A 56 -4.58 5.47 -3.72
CA ARG A 56 -5.76 6.35 -3.66
C ARG A 56 -6.84 5.84 -2.70
N LYS A 57 -7.09 4.52 -2.69
CA LYS A 57 -8.16 3.89 -1.89
C LYS A 57 -7.79 3.77 -0.39
N PHE A 58 -6.55 3.40 -0.10
CA PHE A 58 -6.09 3.06 1.24
C PHE A 58 -5.12 4.08 1.84
N GLY A 59 -4.57 4.97 1.02
CA GLY A 59 -3.53 5.90 1.44
C GLY A 59 -3.95 6.84 2.56
N THR A 60 -5.21 7.29 2.61
CA THR A 60 -5.72 8.11 3.71
C THR A 60 -5.72 7.39 5.05
N ALA A 61 -6.08 6.10 5.08
CA ALA A 61 -6.01 5.28 6.30
C ALA A 61 -4.55 5.07 6.74
N TYR A 62 -3.67 4.75 5.79
CA TYR A 62 -2.24 4.55 6.06
C TYR A 62 -1.55 5.84 6.53
N ALA A 63 -1.80 6.97 5.88
CA ALA A 63 -1.24 8.27 6.28
C ALA A 63 -1.72 8.69 7.67
N ARG A 64 -3.01 8.46 8.01
CA ARG A 64 -3.53 8.70 9.37
C ARG A 64 -2.83 7.81 10.40
N GLN A 65 -2.64 6.53 10.10
CA GLN A 65 -1.97 5.60 11.01
C GLN A 65 -0.49 5.93 11.20
N LEU A 66 0.21 6.32 10.12
CA LEU A 66 1.61 6.75 10.17
C LEU A 66 1.77 8.05 10.98
N ARG A 67 0.85 9.01 10.83
CA ARG A 67 0.85 10.26 11.63
C ARG A 67 0.61 10.01 13.12
N ARG A 68 -0.22 9.03 13.48
CA ARG A 68 -0.50 8.64 14.87
C ARG A 68 0.65 7.87 15.52
N LYS A 69 1.53 7.25 14.73
CA LYS A 69 2.72 6.51 15.17
C LYS A 69 4.01 7.35 15.18
N LYS A 70 3.91 8.68 15.12
CA LYS A 70 5.08 9.53 15.40
C LYS A 70 5.45 9.37 16.90
N PRO A 71 6.74 9.21 17.23
CA PRO A 71 7.18 9.16 18.62
C PRO A 71 6.82 10.45 19.37
#